data_AF-A0A959M4A6-F1
#
_entry.id   AF-A0A959M4A6-F1
#
_cell.length_a   1.000
_cell.length_b   1.000
_cell.length_c   1.000
_cell.angle_alpha   90.00
_cell.angle_beta   90.00
_cell.angle_gamma   90.00
#
_symmetry.space_group_name_H-M   'P 1'
#
loop_
_entity.id
_entity.type
_entity.pdbx_description
1 polymer ?
#
loop_
_entity_poly.entity_id
_entity_poly.type
_entity_poly.pdbx_seq_one_letter_code
_entity_poly.pdbx_strand_id
1 'polypeptide(L)'
;MKEPIQEILDTCHEMIFNGKDYLDVKKYLESLQLEKEAEKLLLLKADEMLVQYQLFSQHKTQAINVMLAGGLILLIGLAFTIGTYILGKSRYILAYGIILSGAWILKRGYAKYRLSPEQALQSTKGRKGKFERY
;
A
#
# COMPACT_ATOMS: atom_id res chain seq x y z
N MET A 1 23.99 -9.76 28.09
CA MET A 1 24.60 -9.50 26.77
C MET A 1 23.88 -8.29 26.21
N LYS A 2 24.59 -7.24 25.77
CA LYS A 2 23.96 -6.16 25.00
C LYS A 2 23.71 -6.73 23.61
N GLU A 3 22.47 -7.07 23.29
CA GLU A 3 22.12 -7.38 21.91
C GLU A 3 22.49 -6.17 21.03
N PRO A 4 23.08 -6.39 19.85
CA PRO A 4 23.41 -5.30 18.94
C PRO A 4 22.12 -4.56 18.56
N ILE A 5 22.17 -3.23 18.61
CA ILE A 5 21.04 -2.32 18.33
C ILE A 5 20.35 -2.65 16.99
N GLN A 6 21.11 -3.17 16.03
CA GLN A 6 20.61 -3.62 14.73
C GLN A 6 19.60 -4.77 14.83
N GLU A 7 19.86 -5.75 15.69
CA GLU A 7 19.07 -6.99 15.82
C GLU A 7 17.73 -6.71 16.52
N ILE A 8 17.74 -5.77 17.46
CA ILE A 8 16.52 -5.22 18.09
C ILE A 8 15.68 -4.48 17.03
N LEU A 9 16.32 -3.72 16.15
CA LEU A 9 15.66 -2.99 15.07
C LEU A 9 15.04 -3.93 14.03
N ASP A 10 15.76 -4.99 13.64
CA ASP A 10 15.26 -6.01 12.72
C ASP A 10 14.07 -6.77 13.32
N THR A 11 14.13 -7.10 14.61
CA THR A 11 13.01 -7.73 15.32
C THR A 11 11.79 -6.81 15.40
N CYS A 12 11.99 -5.53 15.69
CA CYS A 12 10.92 -4.53 15.64
C CYS A 12 10.33 -4.42 14.22
N HIS A 13 11.16 -4.48 13.18
CA HIS A 13 10.72 -4.48 11.79
C HIS A 13 9.83 -5.68 11.47
N GLU A 14 10.23 -6.87 11.92
CA GLU A 14 9.47 -8.09 11.71
C GLU A 14 8.14 -8.07 12.48
N MET A 15 8.13 -7.56 13.70
CA MET A 15 6.90 -7.34 14.47
C MET A 15 5.92 -6.41 13.74
N ILE A 16 6.41 -5.30 13.22
CA ILE A 16 5.59 -4.33 12.47
C ILE A 16 5.07 -4.96 11.17
N PHE A 17 5.92 -5.71 10.45
CA PHE A 17 5.52 -6.43 9.24
C PHE A 17 4.41 -7.46 9.52
N ASN A 18 4.49 -8.14 10.67
CA ASN A 18 3.48 -9.07 11.15
C ASN A 18 2.21 -8.38 11.70
N GLY A 19 2.13 -7.05 11.66
CA GLY A 19 0.95 -6.29 12.07
C GLY A 19 0.79 -6.12 13.57
N LYS A 20 1.88 -6.26 14.35
CA LYS A 20 1.87 -5.93 15.79
C LYS A 20 1.69 -4.43 16.00
N ASP A 21 0.98 -4.08 17.06
CA ASP A 21 0.66 -2.69 17.38
C ASP A 21 1.82 -1.98 18.10
N TYR A 22 1.82 -0.66 18.11
CA TYR A 22 2.88 0.16 18.74
C TYR A 22 3.11 -0.24 20.21
N LEU A 23 2.03 -0.57 20.93
CA LEU A 23 2.09 -1.00 22.32
C LEU A 23 2.85 -2.32 22.52
N ASP A 24 2.81 -3.21 21.54
CA ASP A 24 3.55 -4.49 21.61
C ASP A 24 5.04 -4.27 21.38
N VAL A 25 5.40 -3.40 20.42
CA VAL A 25 6.79 -3.00 20.16
C VAL A 25 7.37 -2.25 21.36
N LYS A 26 6.57 -1.40 22.00
CA LYS A 26 6.96 -0.70 23.23
C LYS A 26 7.21 -1.66 24.38
N LYS A 27 6.32 -2.63 24.63
CA LYS A 27 6.52 -3.64 25.67
C LYS A 27 7.77 -4.49 25.41
N TYR A 28 8.07 -4.79 24.15
CA TYR A 28 9.30 -5.50 23.77
C TYR A 28 10.55 -4.67 24.11
N LEU A 29 10.57 -3.39 23.73
CA LEU A 29 11.69 -2.48 24.04
C LEU A 29 11.86 -2.23 25.54
N GLU A 30 10.77 -2.08 26.30
CA GLU A 30 10.79 -1.96 27.77
C GLU A 30 11.31 -3.25 28.43
N SER A 31 11.03 -4.43 27.86
CA SER A 31 11.51 -5.72 28.38
C SER A 31 13.02 -5.93 28.25
N LEU A 32 13.66 -5.22 27.31
CA LEU A 32 15.10 -5.32 27.04
C LEU A 32 15.97 -4.54 28.06
N GLN A 33 15.35 -3.86 29.05
CA GLN A 33 16.03 -3.08 30.10
C GLN A 33 17.13 -2.17 29.54
N LEU A 34 16.84 -1.52 28.42
CA LEU A 34 17.75 -0.61 27.74
C LEU A 34 17.94 0.68 28.54
N GLU A 35 19.03 1.39 28.24
CA GLU A 35 19.24 2.74 28.75
C GLU A 35 18.14 3.67 28.21
N LYS A 36 17.51 4.48 29.08
CA LYS A 36 16.32 5.28 28.75
C LYS A 36 16.47 6.14 27.48
N GLU A 37 17.67 6.64 27.19
CA GLU A 37 17.94 7.41 25.97
C GLU A 37 17.95 6.54 24.71
N ALA A 38 18.53 5.34 24.78
CA ALA A 38 18.56 4.38 23.68
C ALA A 38 17.16 3.81 23.39
N GLU A 39 16.38 3.53 24.45
CA GLU A 39 14.99 3.08 24.34
C GLU A 39 14.12 4.13 23.62
N LYS A 40 14.25 5.41 24.00
CA LYS A 40 13.50 6.51 23.37
C LYS A 40 13.85 6.69 21.89
N LEU A 41 15.13 6.55 21.53
CA LEU A 41 15.58 6.59 20.15
C LEU A 41 15.02 5.44 19.31
N LEU A 42 15.02 4.22 19.86
CA LEU A 42 14.49 3.03 19.20
C LEU A 42 12.97 3.11 19.03
N LEU A 43 12.25 3.58 20.05
CA LEU A 43 10.81 3.83 19.97
C LEU A 43 10.45 4.83 18.89
N LEU A 44 11.22 5.91 18.75
CA LEU A 44 10.98 6.93 17.74
C LEU A 44 11.19 6.39 16.32
N LYS A 45 12.22 5.54 16.12
CA LYS A 45 12.43 4.83 14.85
C LYS A 45 11.32 3.83 14.56
N ALA A 46 10.88 3.06 15.55
CA ALA A 46 9.81 2.09 15.39
C ALA A 46 8.47 2.76 15.04
N ASP A 47 8.19 3.92 15.64
CA ASP A 47 7.01 4.74 15.31
C ASP A 47 7.07 5.24 13.86
N GLU A 48 8.21 5.77 13.43
CA GLU A 48 8.41 6.19 12.04
C GLU A 48 8.20 5.02 11.06
N MET A 49 8.71 3.83 11.39
CA MET A 49 8.51 2.61 10.59
C MET A 49 7.04 2.18 10.54
N LEU A 50 6.31 2.25 11.66
CA LEU A 50 4.88 1.96 11.73
C LEU A 50 4.07 2.89 10.83
N VAL A 51 4.34 4.20 10.90
CA VAL A 51 3.69 5.20 10.06
C VAL A 51 3.99 4.95 8.58
N GLN A 52 5.24 4.66 8.24
CA GLN A 52 5.63 4.33 6.86
C GLN A 52 4.91 3.08 6.34
N TYR A 53 4.81 2.03 7.17
CA TYR A 53 4.12 0.80 6.82
C TYR A 53 2.61 1.01 6.63
N GLN A 54 1.97 1.78 7.52
CA GLN A 54 0.56 2.13 7.39
C GLN A 54 0.29 2.92 6.10
N LEU A 55 1.12 3.92 5.78
CA LEU A 55 1.01 4.67 4.53
C LEU A 55 1.18 3.75 3.31
N PHE A 56 2.16 2.86 3.33
CA PHE A 56 2.36 1.88 2.27
C PHE A 56 1.16 0.95 2.11
N SER A 57 0.61 0.44 3.21
CA SER A 57 -0.58 -0.41 3.21
C SER A 57 -1.80 0.32 2.63
N GLN A 58 -1.99 1.60 2.98
CA GLN A 58 -3.05 2.43 2.39
C GLN A 58 -2.85 2.62 0.88
N HIS A 59 -1.63 2.90 0.42
CA HIS A 59 -1.32 3.03 -1.01
C HIS A 59 -1.58 1.72 -1.77
N LYS A 60 -1.18 0.59 -1.19
CA LYS A 60 -1.42 -0.75 -1.76
C LYS A 60 -2.91 -1.04 -1.85
N THR A 61 -3.67 -0.73 -0.80
CA THR A 61 -5.14 -0.88 -0.76
C THR A 61 -5.81 0.01 -1.80
N GLN A 62 -5.39 1.26 -1.93
CA GLN A 62 -5.90 2.16 -2.98
C GLN A 62 -5.58 1.64 -4.39
N ALA A 63 -4.37 1.12 -4.61
CA ALA A 63 -3.98 0.54 -5.90
C ALA A 63 -4.83 -0.71 -6.22
N ILE A 64 -5.08 -1.57 -5.23
CA ILE A 64 -5.99 -2.72 -5.34
C ILE A 64 -7.40 -2.26 -5.70
N ASN A 65 -7.94 -1.24 -5.03
CA ASN A 65 -9.27 -0.71 -5.34
C ASN A 65 -9.37 -0.17 -6.77
N VAL A 66 -8.32 0.50 -7.27
CA VAL A 66 -8.26 0.95 -8.66
C VAL A 66 -8.21 -0.23 -9.63
N MET A 67 -7.45 -1.27 -9.31
CA MET A 67 -7.41 -2.50 -10.12
C MET A 67 -8.77 -3.21 -10.13
N LEU A 68 -9.46 -3.29 -9.00
CA LEU A 68 -10.81 -3.85 -8.89
C LEU A 68 -11.82 -3.05 -9.74
N ALA A 69 -11.77 -1.72 -9.67
CA ALA A 69 -12.62 -0.87 -10.51
C ALA A 69 -12.35 -1.09 -12.01
N GLY A 70 -11.07 -1.18 -12.42
CA GLY A 70 -10.70 -1.52 -13.80
C GLY A 70 -11.19 -2.91 -14.22
N GLY A 71 -11.12 -3.88 -13.33
CA GLY A 71 -11.62 -5.24 -13.54
C GLY A 71 -13.13 -5.30 -13.73
N LEU A 72 -13.90 -4.55 -12.93
CA LEU A 72 -15.35 -4.44 -13.08
C LEU A 72 -15.73 -3.82 -14.44
N ILE A 73 -15.04 -2.76 -14.87
CA ILE A 73 -15.26 -2.14 -16.18
C ILE A 73 -14.99 -3.14 -17.31
N LEU A 74 -13.92 -3.92 -17.21
CA LEU A 74 -13.61 -4.99 -18.17
C LEU A 74 -14.73 -6.05 -18.23
N LEU A 75 -15.23 -6.48 -17.07
CA LEU A 75 -16.33 -7.45 -16.99
C LEU A 75 -17.61 -6.92 -17.64
N ILE A 76 -17.95 -5.64 -17.42
CA ILE A 76 -19.10 -5.00 -18.06
C ILE A 76 -18.91 -4.97 -19.58
N GLY A 77 -17.73 -4.59 -20.07
CA GLY A 77 -17.42 -4.59 -21.50
C GLY A 77 -17.52 -5.99 -22.13
N LEU A 78 -17.02 -7.01 -21.43
CA LEU A 78 -17.12 -8.42 -21.84
C LEU A 78 -18.58 -8.89 -21.87
N ALA A 79 -19.35 -8.64 -20.82
CA ALA A 79 -20.75 -9.00 -20.75
C ALA A 79 -21.57 -8.35 -21.88
N PHE A 80 -21.29 -7.08 -22.17
CA PHE A 80 -21.92 -6.38 -23.29
C PHE A 80 -21.56 -7.01 -24.64
N THR A 81 -20.28 -7.36 -24.84
CA THR A 81 -19.79 -8.01 -26.07
C THR A 81 -20.46 -9.37 -26.30
N ILE A 82 -20.52 -10.20 -25.26
CA ILE A 82 -21.16 -11.53 -25.29
C ILE A 82 -22.66 -11.37 -25.57
N GLY A 83 -23.33 -10.43 -24.88
CA GLY A 83 -24.75 -10.16 -25.10
C GLY A 83 -25.07 -9.70 -26.53
N THR A 84 -24.27 -8.80 -27.10
CA THR A 84 -24.48 -8.34 -28.49
C THR A 84 -24.19 -9.44 -29.51
N TYR A 85 -23.23 -10.33 -29.22
CA TYR A 85 -22.92 -11.49 -30.05
C TYR A 85 -24.10 -12.46 -30.13
N ILE A 86 -24.71 -12.80 -28.98
CA ILE A 86 -25.88 -13.69 -28.92
C ILE A 86 -27.10 -13.05 -29.63
N LEU A 87 -27.27 -11.74 -29.51
CA LEU A 87 -28.38 -10.99 -30.12
C LEU A 87 -28.19 -10.69 -31.63
N GLY A 88 -27.06 -11.10 -32.23
CA GLY A 88 -26.78 -10.89 -33.65
C GLY A 88 -26.61 -9.42 -34.06
N LYS A 89 -26.38 -8.50 -33.11
CA LYS A 89 -26.24 -7.06 -33.39
C LYS A 89 -24.77 -6.70 -33.60
N SER A 90 -24.44 -6.08 -34.73
CA SER A 90 -23.04 -5.74 -35.08
C SER A 90 -22.41 -4.56 -34.31
N ARG A 91 -23.03 -4.08 -33.23
CA ARG A 91 -22.57 -2.91 -32.46
C ARG A 91 -21.43 -3.25 -31.48
N TYR A 92 -20.43 -4.00 -31.95
CA TYR A 92 -19.26 -4.40 -31.16
C TYR A 92 -18.30 -3.23 -30.87
N ILE A 93 -18.31 -2.19 -31.71
CA ILE A 93 -17.40 -1.04 -31.63
C ILE A 93 -17.46 -0.31 -30.27
N LEU A 94 -18.66 -0.19 -29.68
CA LEU A 94 -18.83 0.47 -28.37
C LEU A 94 -18.24 -0.34 -27.22
N ALA A 95 -18.28 -1.67 -27.30
CA ALA A 95 -17.76 -2.54 -26.25
C ALA A 95 -16.23 -2.49 -26.18
N TYR A 96 -15.55 -2.36 -27.32
CA TYR A 96 -14.09 -2.20 -27.37
C TYR A 96 -13.60 -0.96 -26.62
N GLY A 97 -14.33 0.16 -26.69
CA GLY A 97 -13.98 1.37 -25.93
C GLY A 97 -14.00 1.16 -24.41
N ILE A 98 -15.01 0.44 -23.92
CA ILE A 98 -15.13 0.10 -22.50
C ILE A 98 -14.01 -0.86 -22.08
N ILE A 99 -13.74 -1.90 -22.87
CA ILE A 99 -12.67 -2.87 -22.60
C ILE A 99 -11.30 -2.18 -22.56
N LEU A 100 -11.00 -1.32 -23.53
CA LEU A 100 -9.73 -0.58 -23.58
C LEU A 100 -9.57 0.36 -22.38
N SER A 101 -10.64 1.06 -21.97
CA SER A 101 -10.61 1.92 -20.79
C SER A 101 -10.36 1.14 -19.50
N GLY A 102 -11.02 -0.01 -19.32
CA GLY A 102 -10.81 -0.90 -18.17
C GLY A 102 -9.39 -1.45 -18.13
N ALA A 103 -8.85 -1.88 -19.28
CA ALA A 103 -7.47 -2.35 -19.40
C ALA A 103 -6.45 -1.24 -19.07
N TRP A 104 -6.70 -0.01 -19.49
CA TRP A 104 -5.83 1.13 -19.17
C TRP A 104 -5.81 1.46 -17.67
N ILE A 105 -6.99 1.46 -17.03
CA ILE A 105 -7.13 1.66 -15.58
C ILE A 105 -6.39 0.56 -14.82
N LEU A 106 -6.55 -0.69 -15.25
CA LEU A 106 -5.93 -1.86 -14.62
C LEU A 106 -4.40 -1.80 -14.75
N LYS A 107 -3.88 -1.45 -15.94
CA LYS A 107 -2.44 -1.20 -16.16
C LYS A 107 -1.90 -0.10 -15.23
N ARG A 108 -2.65 0.99 -15.06
CA ARG A 108 -2.27 2.11 -14.18
C ARG A 108 -2.31 1.71 -12.70
N GLY A 109 -3.31 0.92 -12.29
CA GLY A 109 -3.41 0.37 -10.93
C GLY A 109 -2.25 -0.59 -10.63
N TYR A 110 -1.92 -1.48 -11.56
CA TYR A 110 -0.82 -2.42 -11.43
C TYR A 110 0.55 -1.74 -11.35
N ALA A 111 0.76 -0.69 -12.17
CA ALA A 111 1.98 0.12 -12.08
C ALA A 111 2.14 0.78 -10.71
N LYS A 112 1.04 1.23 -10.08
CA LYS A 112 1.05 1.78 -8.71
C LYS A 112 1.22 0.70 -7.64
N TYR A 113 0.70 -0.49 -7.86
CA TYR A 113 0.83 -1.61 -6.93
C TYR A 113 2.28 -2.15 -6.85
N ARG A 114 3.03 -2.10 -7.96
CA ARG A 114 4.44 -2.54 -7.99
C ARG A 114 5.44 -1.54 -7.41
N LEU A 115 5.02 -0.35 -6.98
CA LEU A 115 5.92 0.62 -6.36
C LEU A 115 6.49 0.05 -5.06
N SER A 116 7.80 0.14 -4.88
CA SER A 116 8.45 -0.23 -3.62
C SER A 116 8.03 0.74 -2.49
N PRO A 117 8.16 0.35 -1.20
CA PRO A 117 7.82 1.22 -0.07
C PRO A 117 8.51 2.58 -0.14
N GLU A 118 9.78 2.60 -0.55
CA GLU A 118 10.58 3.82 -0.73
C GLU A 118 10.04 4.72 -1.85
N GLN A 119 9.59 4.12 -2.96
CA GLN A 119 9.00 4.86 -4.10
C GLN A 119 7.61 5.39 -3.77
N ALA A 120 6.82 4.65 -2.98
CA ALA A 120 5.54 5.11 -2.47
C ALA A 120 5.73 6.34 -1.58
N LEU A 121 6.71 6.30 -0.65
CA LEU A 121 7.06 7.42 0.23
C LEU A 121 7.55 8.65 -0.53
N GLN A 122 8.37 8.49 -1.57
CA GLN A 122 8.80 9.62 -2.43
C GLN A 122 7.62 10.25 -3.19
N SER A 123 6.66 9.44 -3.65
CA SER A 123 5.46 9.95 -4.32
C SER A 123 4.59 10.82 -3.40
N THR A 124 4.64 10.54 -2.09
CA THR A 124 3.91 11.28 -1.05
C THR A 124 4.69 12.50 -0.58
N LYS A 125 6.03 12.44 -0.49
CA LYS A 125 6.89 13.61 -0.19
C LYS A 125 6.77 14.73 -1.24
N GLY A 126 6.53 14.38 -2.51
CA GLY A 126 6.23 15.35 -3.57
C GLY A 126 4.87 16.04 -3.42
N ARG A 127 3.93 15.44 -2.66
CA ARG A 127 2.70 16.08 -2.19
C ARG A 127 2.96 16.66 -0.80
N LYS A 128 3.70 17.77 -0.72
CA LYS A 128 3.68 18.67 0.44
C LYS A 128 2.27 19.24 0.62
N GLY A 129 1.38 18.44 1.19
CA GLY A 129 0.00 18.77 1.48
C GLY A 129 -0.14 19.23 2.91
N LYS A 130 -0.26 20.54 3.10
CA LYS A 130 -1.05 21.25 4.14
C LYS A 130 -0.84 20.98 5.63
N PHE A 131 -0.08 19.98 6.08
CA PHE A 131 0.07 19.70 7.52
C PHE A 131 1.31 20.34 8.17
N GLU A 132 2.21 20.98 7.42
CA GLU A 132 3.30 21.81 7.98
C GLU A 132 2.84 23.22 8.44
N ARG A 133 1.53 23.43 8.70
CA ARG A 133 0.98 24.75 9.02
C ARG A 133 0.30 24.89 10.39
N TYR A 134 0.34 23.86 11.23
CA TYR A 134 -0.21 23.94 12.58
C TYR A 134 0.75 23.33 13.59
#